data_AF-A0AAW7W5S3-F1
#
_entry.id   AF-A0AAW7W5S3-F1
#
_cell.length_a   1.000
_cell.length_b   1.000
_cell.length_c   1.000
_cell.angle_alpha   90.00
_cell.angle_beta   90.00
_cell.angle_gamma   90.00
#
_symmetry.space_group_name_H-M   'P 1'
#
loop_
_entity.id
_entity.type
_entity.pdbx_description
1 polymer ?
#
loop_
_entity_poly.entity_id
_entity_poly.type
_entity_poly.pdbx_seq_one_letter_code
_entity_poly.pdbx_strand_id
1 'polypeptide(L)'
;MLDKGNSDQSNKTVMTLKEQKNQANEFVARWKDRGNERQDSQPFWLDLLQSVYGIEKPTEYITFEDKVMLDHTSFIDGYIEKTKVLIEQI
;
A
#
# COMPACT_ATOMS: atom_id res chain seq x y z
N MET A 1 37.88 -26.88 -9.18
CA MET A 1 37.67 -25.50 -8.71
C MET A 1 37.09 -24.70 -9.86
N LEU A 2 35.83 -24.31 -9.75
CA LEU A 2 35.29 -22.99 -10.05
C LEU A 2 33.77 -23.10 -9.85
N ASP A 3 33.33 -22.31 -8.89
CA ASP A 3 32.05 -22.36 -8.19
C ASP A 3 30.88 -22.00 -9.12
N LYS A 4 29.78 -22.76 -8.98
CA LYS A 4 28.54 -22.52 -9.71
C LYS A 4 27.73 -21.48 -8.94
N GLY A 5 27.47 -20.36 -9.60
CA GLY A 5 26.30 -19.50 -9.43
C GLY A 5 25.78 -19.28 -8.02
N ASN A 6 25.97 -18.07 -7.50
CA ASN A 6 24.86 -17.45 -6.78
C ASN A 6 24.81 -15.94 -7.02
N SER A 7 23.93 -15.52 -7.92
CA SER A 7 23.42 -14.15 -7.94
C SER A 7 21.95 -14.18 -7.53
N ASP A 8 21.69 -14.68 -6.34
CA ASP A 8 20.45 -14.45 -5.59
C ASP A 8 20.33 -12.95 -5.32
N GLN A 9 19.72 -12.25 -6.28
CA GLN A 9 19.04 -10.99 -5.99
C GLN A 9 17.82 -11.30 -5.11
N SER A 10 18.04 -11.46 -3.81
CA SER A 10 16.93 -11.67 -2.87
C SER A 10 17.22 -11.17 -1.45
N ASN A 11 17.97 -10.07 -1.29
CA ASN A 11 17.88 -9.29 -0.05
C ASN A 11 16.66 -8.36 -0.10
N LYS A 12 15.47 -8.96 -0.23
CA LYS A 12 14.22 -8.30 0.16
C LYS A 12 14.19 -8.37 1.67
N THR A 13 14.54 -7.29 2.36
CA THR A 13 14.43 -7.20 3.82
C THR A 13 12.98 -7.49 4.21
N VAL A 14 12.72 -8.70 4.69
CA VAL A 14 11.41 -9.09 5.18
C VAL A 14 11.20 -8.33 6.48
N MET A 15 10.29 -7.34 6.46
CA MET A 15 9.90 -6.61 7.67
C MET A 15 9.41 -7.60 8.72
N THR A 16 9.99 -7.55 9.91
CA THR A 16 9.58 -8.42 11.01
C THR A 16 8.23 -7.98 11.57
N LEU A 17 7.50 -8.89 12.22
CA LEU A 17 6.22 -8.55 12.88
C LEU A 17 6.37 -7.43 13.93
N LYS A 18 7.53 -7.36 14.60
CA LYS A 18 7.83 -6.32 15.58
C LYS A 18 7.99 -4.96 14.91
N GLU A 19 8.74 -4.89 13.80
CA GLU A 19 8.93 -3.67 13.03
C GLU A 19 7.61 -3.21 12.41
N GLN A 20 6.84 -4.13 11.82
CA GLN A 20 5.53 -3.82 11.27
C GLN A 20 4.58 -3.25 12.33
N LYS A 21 4.58 -3.81 13.55
CA LYS A 21 3.79 -3.27 14.66
C LYS A 21 4.23 -1.85 15.05
N ASN A 22 5.53 -1.58 15.08
CA ASN A 22 6.03 -0.23 15.35
C ASN A 22 5.61 0.74 14.24
N GLN A 23 5.75 0.34 12.98
CA GLN A 23 5.33 1.14 11.83
C GLN A 23 3.82 1.42 11.84
N ALA A 24 3.00 0.45 12.25
CA ALA A 24 1.57 0.63 12.41
C ALA A 24 1.25 1.67 13.51
N ASN A 25 1.97 1.67 14.63
CA ASN A 25 1.79 2.68 15.68
C ASN A 25 2.15 4.09 15.18
N GLU A 26 3.26 4.21 14.44
CA GLU A 26 3.68 5.47 13.84
C GLU A 26 2.68 5.95 12.77
N PHE A 27 2.18 5.04 11.94
CA PHE A 27 1.11 5.32 10.98
C PHE A 27 -0.13 5.88 11.67
N VAL A 28 -0.63 5.21 12.71
CA VAL A 28 -1.78 5.70 13.48
C VAL A 28 -1.51 7.08 14.07
N ALA A 29 -0.31 7.32 14.60
CA ALA A 29 0.05 8.64 15.14
C ALA A 29 0.07 9.75 14.07
N ARG A 30 0.56 9.46 12.85
CA ARG A 30 0.57 10.41 11.72
C ARG A 30 -0.83 10.75 11.21
N TRP A 31 -1.72 9.77 11.22
CA TRP A 31 -3.08 9.88 10.71
C TRP A 31 -4.11 10.25 11.78
N LYS A 32 -3.68 10.31 13.04
CA LYS A 32 -4.51 10.77 14.15
C LYS A 32 -4.94 12.21 13.90
N ASP A 33 -6.25 12.46 14.04
CA ASP A 33 -6.87 13.78 13.86
C ASP A 33 -6.70 14.37 12.43
N ARG A 34 -6.32 13.52 11.45
CA ARG A 34 -6.32 13.81 10.01
C ARG A 34 -7.46 13.04 9.34
N GLY A 35 -8.03 13.62 8.29
CA GLY A 35 -9.04 12.94 7.47
C GLY A 35 -10.08 13.91 6.94
N ASN A 36 -9.91 14.33 5.69
CA ASN A 36 -11.02 14.74 4.84
C ASN A 36 -11.30 13.59 3.87
N GLU A 37 -12.48 12.96 3.99
CA GLU A 37 -12.90 11.73 3.28
C GLU A 37 -12.45 11.68 1.81
N ARG A 38 -12.51 12.80 1.09
CA ARG A 38 -12.12 12.84 -0.33
C ARG A 38 -10.67 13.21 -0.60
N GLN A 39 -10.09 14.10 0.18
CA GLN A 39 -8.75 14.63 -0.10
C GLN A 39 -7.64 13.71 0.41
N ASP A 40 -7.94 12.94 1.44
CA ASP A 40 -6.95 12.15 2.16
C ASP A 40 -7.00 10.64 1.84
N SER A 41 -8.02 10.16 1.10
CA SER A 41 -8.19 8.74 0.77
C SER A 41 -6.97 8.14 0.04
N GLN A 42 -6.55 8.72 -1.10
CA GLN A 42 -5.39 8.17 -1.83
C GLN A 42 -4.08 8.26 -1.03
N PRO A 43 -3.73 9.41 -0.40
CA PRO A 43 -2.54 9.49 0.44
C PRO A 43 -2.54 8.50 1.62
N PHE A 44 -3.71 8.19 2.19
CA PHE A 44 -3.87 7.21 3.27
C PHE A 44 -3.44 5.82 2.83
N TRP A 45 -4.01 5.33 1.73
CA TRP A 45 -3.73 3.99 1.23
C TRP A 45 -2.27 3.84 0.77
N LEU A 46 -1.70 4.87 0.14
CA LEU A 46 -0.29 4.85 -0.27
C LEU A 46 0.66 4.79 0.94
N ASP A 47 0.44 5.60 1.98
CA ASP A 47 1.26 5.58 3.21
C ASP A 47 1.11 4.24 3.95
N LEU A 48 -0.10 3.68 4.04
CA LEU A 48 -0.32 2.39 4.67
C LEU A 48 0.44 1.26 3.97
N LEU A 49 0.31 1.17 2.64
CA LEU A 49 0.96 0.14 1.83
C LEU A 49 2.48 0.24 1.90
N GLN A 50 3.01 1.46 1.91
CA GLN A 50 4.46 1.69 1.96
C GLN A 50 5.04 1.50 3.37
N SER A 51 4.52 2.21 4.36
CA SER A 51 5.12 2.26 5.70
C SER A 51 4.84 1.01 6.53
N VAL A 52 3.63 0.44 6.44
CA VAL A 52 3.23 -0.72 7.27
C VAL A 52 3.42 -2.04 6.54
N TYR A 53 3.15 -2.09 5.23
CA TYR A 53 3.28 -3.31 4.44
C TYR A 53 4.60 -3.41 3.64
N GLY A 54 5.44 -2.37 3.66
CA GLY A 54 6.75 -2.39 3.01
C GLY A 54 6.67 -2.53 1.49
N ILE A 55 5.59 -2.10 0.87
CA ILE A 55 5.43 -2.11 -0.59
C ILE A 55 6.23 -0.92 -1.13
N GLU A 56 7.33 -1.19 -1.82
CA GLU A 56 8.26 -0.18 -2.32
C GLU A 56 7.59 0.83 -3.28
N LYS A 57 6.73 0.31 -4.15
CA LYS A 57 6.03 1.08 -5.18
C LYS A 57 4.51 0.94 -5.04
N PRO A 58 3.89 1.57 -4.03
CA PRO A 58 2.47 1.41 -3.76
C PRO A 58 1.60 1.85 -4.93
N THR A 59 2.03 2.85 -5.72
CA THR A 59 1.30 3.34 -6.91
C THR A 59 1.24 2.35 -8.07
N GLU A 60 2.10 1.33 -8.09
CA GLU A 60 2.03 0.21 -9.04
C GLU A 60 1.20 -0.97 -8.47
N TYR A 61 0.79 -0.88 -7.20
CA TYR A 61 0.13 -1.95 -6.46
C TYR A 61 -1.37 -1.71 -6.24
N ILE A 62 -1.79 -0.44 -6.13
CA ILE A 62 -3.18 -0.03 -5.99
C ILE A 62 -3.55 0.96 -7.11
N THR A 63 -4.75 0.81 -7.66
CA THR A 63 -5.35 1.75 -8.60
C THR A 63 -6.50 2.51 -7.94
N PHE A 64 -6.63 3.80 -8.22
CA PHE A 64 -7.66 4.70 -7.69
C PHE A 64 -8.61 5.13 -8.80
N GLU A 65 -9.91 5.26 -8.49
CA GLU A 65 -10.96 5.59 -9.47
C GLU A 65 -10.79 6.94 -10.15
N ASP A 66 -10.29 7.98 -9.47
CA ASP A 66 -10.15 9.32 -10.05
C ASP A 66 -9.31 9.37 -11.34
N LYS A 67 -8.47 8.35 -11.59
CA LYS A 67 -7.69 8.24 -12.84
C LYS A 67 -8.45 7.61 -14.01
N VAL A 68 -9.58 6.94 -13.76
CA VAL A 68 -10.29 6.10 -14.74
C VAL A 68 -11.79 6.35 -14.63
N MET A 69 -12.25 7.56 -14.96
CA MET A 69 -13.69 7.76 -15.19
C MET A 69 -14.14 6.95 -16.41
N LEU A 70 -14.66 5.74 -16.18
CA LEU A 70 -15.50 5.02 -17.12
C LEU A 70 -16.92 5.13 -16.60
N ASP A 71 -17.80 5.66 -17.44
CA ASP A 71 -19.23 5.81 -17.20
C ASP A 71 -19.80 4.58 -16.47
N HIS A 72 -20.46 4.84 -15.35
CA HIS A 72 -21.38 3.98 -14.59
C HIS A 72 -20.86 3.31 -13.29
N THR A 73 -21.38 3.87 -12.18
CA THR A 73 -21.93 3.21 -10.97
C THR A 73 -21.00 2.52 -9.96
N SER A 74 -20.97 3.12 -8.75
CA SER A 74 -20.32 2.72 -7.49
C SER A 74 -18.95 3.39 -7.32
N PHE A 75 -18.72 4.03 -6.17
CA PHE A 75 -17.48 4.75 -5.85
C PHE A 75 -16.54 3.81 -5.10
N ILE A 76 -15.54 3.23 -5.75
CA ILE A 76 -14.43 2.51 -5.10
C ILE A 76 -13.26 3.46 -4.86
N ASP A 77 -12.83 3.57 -3.61
CA ASP A 77 -11.63 4.34 -3.25
C ASP A 77 -10.35 3.67 -3.73
N GLY A 78 -10.34 2.35 -3.92
CA GLY A 78 -9.15 1.67 -4.40
C GLY A 78 -9.37 0.23 -4.78
N TYR A 79 -8.52 -0.24 -5.70
CA TYR A 79 -8.48 -1.63 -6.12
C TYR A 79 -7.05 -2.17 -6.12
N ILE A 80 -6.87 -3.31 -5.47
CA ILE A 80 -5.60 -4.06 -5.45
C ILE A 80 -5.80 -5.34 -6.25
N GLU A 81 -5.34 -5.36 -7.49
CA GLU A 81 -5.53 -6.47 -8.42
C GLU A 81 -4.92 -7.78 -7.90
N LYS A 82 -3.72 -7.70 -7.32
CA LYS A 82 -2.98 -8.87 -6.85
C LYS A 82 -3.74 -9.68 -5.78
N THR A 83 -4.51 -9.00 -4.95
CA THR A 83 -5.30 -9.62 -3.88
C THR A 83 -6.80 -9.62 -4.17
N LYS A 84 -7.23 -9.02 -5.29
CA LYS A 84 -8.64 -8.82 -5.67
C LYS A 84 -9.45 -8.13 -4.56
N VAL A 85 -8.84 -7.14 -3.91
CA VAL A 85 -9.46 -6.37 -2.83
C VAL A 85 -10.03 -5.08 -3.40
N LEU A 86 -11.32 -4.86 -3.15
CA LEU A 86 -12.02 -3.59 -3.37
C LEU A 86 -12.09 -2.83 -2.05
N ILE A 87 -11.85 -1.53 -2.09
CA ILE A 87 -11.85 -0.64 -0.93
C ILE A 87 -12.88 0.45 -1.18
N GLU A 88 -13.77 0.65 -0.20
CA GLU A 88 -14.73 1.75 -0.15
C GLU A 88 -14.62 2.43 1.23
N GLN A 89 -14.47 3.75 1.26
CA GLN A 89 -14.70 4.58 2.44
C GLN A 89 -16.16 5.07 2.44
N ILE A 90 -16.76 5.08 3.62
CA ILE A 90 -18.15 5.49 3.87
C ILE A 90 -18.18 6.84 4.55
#